data_AF-A0A1W9V6X5-F1
#
_entry.id   AF-A0A1W9V6X5-F1
#
_cell.length_a   1.000
_cell.length_b   1.000
_cell.length_c   1.000
_cell.angle_alpha   90.00
_cell.angle_beta   90.00
_cell.angle_gamma   90.00
#
_symmetry.space_group_name_H-M   'P 1'
#
loop_
_entity.id
_entity.type
_entity.pdbx_description
1 polymer ?
#
loop_
_entity_poly.entity_id
_entity_poly.type
_entity_poly.pdbx_seq_one_letter_code
_entity_poly.pdbx_strand_id
1 'polypeptide(L)'
;MDKELFNDLVSSLKDVKDFQDGKIELSGSIRKRVKFKDTEKFDSKKVKEIRLDLHLSQTAFADALGTSVKTVQAWEAERNTPKGPAARLLSLLKSNPDYINSLVVQ
;
A
#
# COMPACT_ATOMS: atom_id res chain seq x y z
N MET A 1 31.88 2.53 -36.60
CA MET A 1 30.90 1.98 -35.64
C MET A 1 31.62 1.80 -34.32
N ASP A 2 31.09 2.35 -33.24
CA ASP A 2 31.77 2.36 -31.95
C ASP A 2 31.89 0.93 -31.41
N LYS A 3 33.12 0.47 -31.13
CA LYS A 3 33.38 -0.91 -30.70
C LYS A 3 32.78 -1.18 -29.32
N GLU A 4 32.69 -0.14 -28.48
CA GLU A 4 32.06 -0.24 -27.17
C GLU A 4 30.56 -0.55 -27.30
N LEU A 5 29.84 0.22 -28.12
CA LEU A 5 28.41 0.01 -28.34
C LEU A 5 28.11 -1.38 -28.93
N PHE A 6 28.94 -1.88 -29.83
CA PHE A 6 28.78 -3.23 -30.38
C PHE A 6 28.97 -4.31 -29.31
N ASN A 7 29.97 -4.17 -28.44
CA ASN A 7 30.22 -5.12 -27.36
C ASN A 7 29.09 -5.13 -26.32
N ASP A 8 28.54 -3.95 -25.98
CA ASP A 8 27.40 -3.81 -25.05
C ASP A 8 26.11 -4.44 -25.59
N LEU A 9 25.88 -4.36 -26.90
CA LEU A 9 24.75 -5.03 -27.54
C LEU A 9 24.91 -6.56 -27.53
N VAL A 10 26.13 -7.07 -27.74
CA VAL A 10 26.39 -8.51 -27.71
C VAL A 10 26.32 -9.08 -26.29
N SER A 11 26.75 -8.35 -25.27
CA SER A 11 26.65 -8.78 -23.86
C SER A 11 25.20 -8.83 -23.40
N SER A 12 24.42 -7.76 -23.63
CA SER A 12 23.01 -7.71 -23.24
C SER A 12 22.15 -8.80 -23.91
N LEU A 13 22.44 -9.17 -25.15
CA LEU A 13 21.76 -10.30 -25.82
C LEU A 13 22.10 -11.67 -25.20
N LYS A 14 23.34 -11.85 -24.73
CA LYS A 14 23.74 -13.07 -24.00
C LYS A 14 23.04 -13.13 -22.64
N ASP A 15 22.97 -12.01 -21.94
CA ASP A 15 22.27 -11.92 -20.64
C ASP A 15 20.79 -12.29 -20.79
N VAL A 16 20.12 -11.85 -21.86
CA VAL A 16 18.72 -12.24 -22.14
C VAL A 16 18.57 -13.75 -22.35
N LYS A 17 19.53 -14.39 -23.04
CA LYS A 17 19.52 -15.84 -23.23
C LYS A 17 19.74 -16.60 -21.93
N ASP A 18 20.70 -16.17 -21.12
CA ASP A 18 21.00 -16.79 -19.83
C ASP A 18 19.85 -16.62 -18.83
N PHE A 19 19.06 -15.55 -18.94
CA PHE A 19 17.82 -15.35 -18.19
C PHE A 19 16.71 -16.33 -18.62
N GLN A 20 16.52 -16.53 -19.94
CA GLN A 20 15.56 -17.52 -20.44
C GLN A 20 15.94 -18.94 -20.01
N ASP A 21 17.24 -19.26 -19.99
CA ASP A 21 17.77 -20.53 -19.50
C ASP A 21 17.75 -20.66 -17.97
N GLY A 22 17.35 -19.61 -17.23
CA GLY A 22 17.27 -19.59 -15.77
C GLY A 22 18.62 -19.54 -15.04
N LYS A 23 19.71 -19.19 -15.74
CA LYS A 23 21.08 -19.14 -15.20
C LYS A 23 21.41 -17.83 -14.51
N ILE A 24 20.72 -16.75 -14.88
CA ILE A 24 20.86 -15.43 -14.25
C ILE A 24 19.48 -14.82 -13.97
N GLU A 25 19.37 -14.02 -12.92
CA GLU A 25 18.25 -13.08 -12.76
C GLU A 25 18.67 -11.71 -13.32
N LEU A 26 17.94 -11.20 -14.32
CA LEU A 26 18.22 -9.88 -14.87
C LEU A 26 17.89 -8.81 -13.82
N SER A 27 18.93 -8.12 -13.34
CA SER A 27 18.79 -6.88 -12.54
C SER A 27 18.02 -5.78 -13.29
N GLY A 28 17.91 -5.89 -14.62
CA GLY A 28 17.32 -4.89 -15.53
C GLY A 28 15.83 -5.05 -15.86
N SER A 29 15.09 -5.97 -15.26
CA SER A 29 13.62 -5.95 -15.41
C SER A 29 13.04 -4.83 -14.54
N ILE A 30 13.04 -3.60 -15.06
CA ILE A 30 12.64 -2.34 -14.39
C ILE A 30 11.24 -2.41 -13.75
N ARG A 31 10.43 -3.42 -14.09
CA ARG A 31 9.12 -3.66 -13.48
C ARG A 31 9.10 -4.99 -12.74
N LYS A 32 9.27 -4.93 -11.42
CA LYS A 32 9.03 -6.07 -10.54
C LYS A 32 7.56 -6.48 -10.67
N ARG A 33 7.28 -7.69 -11.18
CA ARG A 33 5.93 -8.27 -11.11
C ARG A 33 5.67 -8.71 -9.68
N VAL A 34 4.99 -7.85 -8.91
CA VAL A 34 4.57 -8.14 -7.54
C VAL A 34 3.07 -8.40 -7.49
N LYS A 35 2.69 -9.42 -6.70
CA LYS A 35 1.32 -9.62 -6.26
C LYS A 35 1.20 -9.06 -4.85
N PHE A 36 0.17 -8.25 -4.62
CA PHE A 36 -0.14 -7.68 -3.31
C PHE A 36 -1.20 -8.53 -2.62
N LYS A 37 -1.18 -8.56 -1.29
CA LYS A 37 -2.26 -9.15 -0.49
C LYS A 37 -3.55 -8.35 -0.70
N ASP A 38 -4.68 -9.05 -0.72
CA ASP A 38 -6.00 -8.43 -0.73
C ASP A 38 -6.21 -7.52 0.48
N THR A 39 -7.17 -6.61 0.37
CA THR A 39 -7.55 -5.71 1.46
C THR A 39 -8.31 -6.47 2.54
N GLU A 40 -7.98 -6.24 3.81
CA GLU A 40 -8.74 -6.80 4.94
C GLU A 40 -10.20 -6.33 4.90
N LYS A 41 -11.12 -7.20 5.33
CA LYS A 41 -12.52 -6.85 5.55
C LYS A 41 -12.70 -6.32 6.97
N PHE A 42 -13.27 -5.12 7.07
CA PHE A 42 -13.62 -4.48 8.33
C PHE A 42 -15.13 -4.51 8.54
N ASP A 43 -15.52 -4.86 9.75
CA ASP A 43 -16.87 -4.68 10.27
C ASP A 43 -16.93 -3.38 11.10
N SER A 44 -18.13 -3.03 11.57
CA SER A 44 -18.34 -1.80 12.36
C SER A 44 -17.48 -1.74 13.62
N LYS A 45 -17.35 -2.89 14.31
CA LYS A 45 -16.62 -3.02 15.56
C LYS A 45 -15.13 -2.75 15.37
N LYS A 46 -14.49 -3.38 14.38
CA LYS A 46 -13.07 -3.17 14.09
C LYS A 46 -12.76 -1.71 13.73
N VAL A 47 -13.63 -1.05 12.96
CA VAL A 47 -13.41 0.38 12.62
C VAL A 47 -13.44 1.23 13.89
N LYS A 48 -14.42 0.96 14.77
CA LYS A 48 -14.55 1.67 16.05
C LYS A 48 -13.37 1.39 16.99
N GLU A 49 -12.90 0.14 17.07
CA GLU A 49 -11.73 -0.27 17.86
C GLU A 49 -10.49 0.50 17.42
N ILE A 50 -10.17 0.52 16.12
CA ILE A 50 -9.01 1.27 15.59
C ILE A 50 -9.07 2.75 16.00
N ARG A 51 -10.24 3.38 15.89
CA ARG A 51 -10.39 4.78 16.29
C ARG A 51 -10.13 4.99 17.78
N LEU A 52 -10.64 4.09 18.62
CA LEU A 52 -10.48 4.17 20.07
C LEU A 52 -9.05 3.89 20.50
N ASP A 53 -8.36 2.95 19.86
CA ASP A 53 -6.94 2.66 20.09
C ASP A 53 -6.05 3.86 19.75
N LEU A 54 -6.44 4.63 18.74
CA LEU A 54 -5.81 5.90 18.38
C LEU A 54 -6.20 7.08 19.28
N HIS A 55 -7.12 6.88 20.23
CA HIS A 55 -7.63 7.91 21.14
C HIS A 55 -8.28 9.11 20.43
N LEU A 56 -8.91 8.89 19.26
CA LEU A 56 -9.51 9.94 18.45
C LEU A 56 -11.04 10.01 18.57
N SER A 57 -11.57 11.23 18.46
CA SER A 57 -13.00 11.45 18.22
C SER A 57 -13.38 11.03 16.80
N GLN A 58 -14.68 10.82 16.51
CA GLN A 58 -15.12 10.50 15.14
C GLN A 58 -14.73 11.59 14.14
N THR A 59 -14.76 12.85 14.55
CA THR A 59 -14.35 13.99 13.71
C THR A 59 -12.85 13.96 13.43
N ALA A 60 -12.02 13.89 14.47
CA ALA A 60 -10.57 13.86 14.31
C ALA A 60 -10.11 12.62 13.52
N PHE A 61 -10.78 11.48 13.70
CA PHE A 61 -10.50 10.29 12.91
C PHE A 61 -10.89 10.43 11.44
N ALA A 62 -12.02 11.08 11.16
CA ALA A 62 -12.43 11.38 9.79
C ALA A 62 -11.42 12.31 9.10
N ASP A 63 -10.96 13.34 9.81
CA ASP A 63 -9.94 14.27 9.33
C ASP A 63 -8.61 13.55 9.06
N ALA A 64 -8.15 12.71 9.98
CA ALA A 64 -6.94 11.91 9.83
C ALA A 64 -6.99 10.95 8.63
N LEU A 65 -8.17 10.40 8.32
CA LEU A 65 -8.40 9.53 7.18
C LEU A 65 -8.66 10.30 5.87
N GLY A 66 -8.82 11.62 5.92
CA GLY A 66 -9.22 12.42 4.76
C GLY A 66 -10.61 12.09 4.24
N THR A 67 -11.56 11.77 5.13
CA THR A 67 -12.95 11.44 4.78
C THR A 67 -13.95 12.26 5.59
N SER A 68 -15.24 12.15 5.26
CA SER A 68 -16.29 12.85 5.99
C SER A 68 -16.63 12.14 7.32
N VAL A 69 -17.02 12.90 8.34
CA VAL A 69 -17.52 12.34 9.62
C VAL A 69 -18.72 11.40 9.38
N LYS A 70 -19.58 11.73 8.42
CA LYS A 70 -20.72 10.88 8.03
C LYS A 70 -20.25 9.52 7.50
N THR A 71 -19.11 9.46 6.82
CA THR A 71 -18.51 8.21 6.34
C THR A 71 -18.09 7.33 7.51
N VAL A 72 -17.35 7.89 8.47
CA VAL A 72 -16.92 7.17 9.68
C VAL A 72 -18.13 6.67 10.47
N GLN A 73 -19.14 7.51 10.65
CA GLN A 73 -20.39 7.12 11.31
C GLN A 73 -21.14 6.02 10.56
N ALA A 74 -21.15 6.03 9.23
CA ALA A 74 -21.78 4.98 8.44
C ALA A 74 -21.03 3.64 8.58
N TRP A 75 -19.69 3.67 8.69
CA TRP A 75 -18.88 2.48 8.96
C TRP A 75 -19.12 1.93 10.36
N GLU A 76 -19.05 2.77 11.40
CA GLU A 76 -19.28 2.35 12.78
C GLU A 76 -20.74 1.96 13.09
N ALA A 77 -21.69 2.40 12.25
CA ALA A 77 -23.10 2.02 12.35
C ALA A 77 -23.48 0.89 11.38
N GLU A 78 -22.52 0.22 10.75
CA GLU A 78 -22.75 -0.94 9.87
C GLU A 78 -23.60 -0.65 8.62
N ARG A 79 -23.87 0.62 8.32
CA ARG A 79 -24.63 1.06 7.13
C ARG A 79 -23.82 0.93 5.85
N ASN A 80 -22.50 0.99 5.94
CA ASN A 80 -21.57 0.72 4.84
C ASN A 80 -20.25 0.19 5.42
N THR A 81 -19.37 -0.35 4.57
CA THR A 81 -18.05 -0.85 4.97
C THR A 81 -16.92 -0.18 4.19
N PRO A 82 -15.75 0.05 4.81
CA PRO A 82 -14.60 0.58 4.10
C PRO A 82 -14.09 -0.46 3.10
N LYS A 83 -13.74 -0.02 1.88
CA LYS A 83 -13.28 -0.87 0.78
C LYS A 83 -12.05 -0.25 0.11
N GLY A 84 -11.29 -1.08 -0.60
CA GLY A 84 -10.17 -0.63 -1.42
C GLY A 84 -9.16 0.21 -0.61
N PRO A 85 -8.90 1.47 -1.00
CA PRO A 85 -7.94 2.33 -0.30
C PRO A 85 -8.25 2.55 1.18
N ALA A 86 -9.53 2.74 1.54
CA ALA A 86 -9.92 2.98 2.93
C ALA A 86 -9.63 1.76 3.82
N ALA A 87 -9.95 0.56 3.32
CA ALA A 87 -9.63 -0.68 4.02
C ALA A 87 -8.10 -0.88 4.15
N ARG A 88 -7.33 -0.57 3.12
CA ARG A 88 -5.86 -0.63 3.19
C ARG A 88 -5.32 0.34 4.24
N LEU A 89 -5.80 1.59 4.25
CA LEU A 89 -5.35 2.61 5.20
C LEU A 89 -5.68 2.23 6.65
N LEU A 90 -6.90 1.75 6.91
CA LEU A 90 -7.27 1.24 8.23
C LEU A 90 -6.37 0.08 8.69
N SER A 91 -6.01 -0.83 7.77
CA SER A 91 -5.08 -1.92 8.07
C SER A 91 -3.66 -1.41 8.40
N LEU A 92 -3.21 -0.35 7.71
CA LEU A 92 -1.92 0.28 8.00
C LEU A 92 -1.92 0.97 9.36
N LEU A 93 -2.95 1.76 9.67
CA LEU A 93 -3.08 2.44 10.97
C LEU A 93 -3.22 1.45 12.13
N LYS A 94 -3.94 0.34 11.94
CA LYS A 94 -4.01 -0.74 12.92
C LYS A 94 -2.64 -1.37 13.17
N SER A 95 -1.81 -1.49 12.13
CA SER A 95 -0.48 -2.12 12.22
C SER A 95 0.60 -1.16 12.74
N ASN A 96 0.40 0.16 12.55
CA ASN A 96 1.31 1.20 13.00
C ASN A 96 0.52 2.42 13.53
N PRO A 97 0.02 2.36 14.77
CA PRO A 97 -0.82 3.42 15.35
C PRO A 97 -0.10 4.77 15.47
N ASP A 98 1.21 4.74 15.78
CA ASP A 98 2.02 5.93 15.99
C ASP A 98 2.16 6.82 14.75
N TYR A 99 1.87 6.28 13.57
CA TYR A 99 1.87 7.03 12.31
C TYR A 99 0.92 8.24 12.35
N ILE A 100 -0.16 8.17 13.13
CA ILE A 100 -1.10 9.30 13.30
C ILE A 100 -0.39 10.57 13.78
N ASN A 101 0.64 10.46 14.62
CA ASN A 101 1.37 11.62 15.12
C ASN A 101 2.08 12.40 14.01
N SER A 102 2.42 11.74 12.89
CA SER A 102 3.02 12.40 11.72
C SER A 102 2.02 13.23 10.90
N LEU A 103 0.72 13.04 11.11
CA LEU A 103 -0.36 13.76 10.42
C LEU A 103 -0.84 14.99 11.21
N VAL A 104 -0.44 15.12 12.48
CA VAL A 104 -0.83 16.23 13.33
C VAL A 104 0.01 17.45 12.97
N VAL A 105 -0.65 18.56 12.64
CA VAL A 105 0.00 19.87 12.51
C VAL A 105 -0.10 20.58 13.86
N GLN A 106 1.03 21.02 14.40
CA GLN A 106 1.12 21.84 15.61
C GLN A 106 1.03 23.33 15.29
#